data_AF-A0A7W1CE44-F1
#
_entry.id   AF-A0A7W1CE44-F1
#
_cell.length_a   1.000
_cell.length_b   1.000
_cell.length_c   1.000
_cell.angle_alpha   90.00
_cell.angle_beta   90.00
_cell.angle_gamma   90.00
#
_symmetry.space_group_name_H-M   'P 1'
#
loop_
_entity.id
_entity.type
_entity.pdbx_description
1 polymer ?
#
loop_
_entity_poly.entity_id
_entity_poly.type
_entity_poly.pdbx_seq_one_letter_code
_entity_poly.pdbx_strand_id
1 'polypeptide(L)'
;MSKNQRTKYHVRKRMFLNRDLDMRAFAIGIVEDTRHIPNDNENGWQYGTIQLNLADCYRHVSFDFSMDTKESRLDSLYKIRRIAQIVNAVRDAIEIEAKSIENRKIVKPKAKAKSAAG
;
A
#
# COMPACT_ATOMS: atom_id res chain seq x y z
N MET A 1 -31.07 11.51 22.31
CA MET A 1 -30.04 10.96 21.40
C MET A 1 -29.21 12.13 20.87
N SER A 2 -27.99 12.31 21.40
CA SER A 2 -27.23 13.55 21.24
C SER A 2 -26.32 13.52 19.99
N LYS A 3 -26.59 14.47 19.08
CA LYS A 3 -25.67 15.22 18.19
C LYS A 3 -24.45 14.49 17.59
N ASN A 4 -24.49 14.30 16.26
CA ASN A 4 -23.36 14.38 15.31
C ASN A 4 -21.95 14.12 15.89
N GLN A 5 -21.70 12.91 16.41
CA GLN A 5 -20.34 12.52 16.74
C GLN A 5 -19.62 12.27 15.41
N ARG A 6 -18.75 13.21 15.02
CA ARG A 6 -17.89 13.04 13.84
C ARG A 6 -17.05 11.77 14.03
N THR A 7 -17.11 10.88 13.05
CA THR A 7 -16.25 9.68 13.01
C THR A 7 -14.79 10.08 13.17
N LYS A 8 -14.12 9.46 14.14
CA LYS A 8 -12.70 9.67 14.42
C LYS A 8 -11.89 8.61 13.71
N TYR A 9 -10.68 8.96 13.27
CA TYR A 9 -9.80 8.07 12.53
C TYR A 9 -8.40 8.09 13.13
N HIS A 10 -7.82 6.91 13.35
CA HIS A 10 -6.38 6.75 13.56
C HIS A 10 -5.62 7.00 12.27
N VAL A 11 -6.18 6.55 11.14
CA VAL A 11 -5.63 6.76 9.81
C VAL A 11 -6.77 7.08 8.86
N ARG A 12 -6.62 8.16 8.09
CA ARG A 12 -7.44 8.45 6.91
C ARG A 12 -6.57 9.15 5.88
N LYS A 13 -5.86 8.37 5.08
CA LYS A 13 -4.91 8.87 4.09
C LYS A 13 -5.27 8.36 2.70
N ARG A 14 -5.15 9.26 1.72
CA ARG A 14 -5.19 8.94 0.29
C ARG A 14 -3.99 9.59 -0.36
N MET A 15 -3.24 8.82 -1.13
CA MET A 15 -2.05 9.30 -1.84
C MET A 15 -2.08 8.80 -3.27
N PHE A 16 -1.76 9.68 -4.23
CA PHE A 16 -1.44 9.27 -5.58
C PHE A 16 0.00 8.78 -5.63
N LEU A 17 0.25 7.69 -6.35
CA LEU A 17 1.55 7.02 -6.36
C LEU A 17 2.44 7.48 -7.51
N ASN A 18 1.85 8.09 -8.54
CA ASN A 18 2.56 8.63 -9.67
C ASN A 18 2.92 10.10 -9.45
N ARG A 19 4.05 10.54 -10.02
CA ARG A 19 4.40 11.97 -10.08
C ARG A 19 3.53 12.71 -11.09
N ASP A 20 3.14 12.02 -12.16
CA ASP A 20 2.14 12.48 -13.12
C ASP A 20 0.74 12.07 -12.64
N LEU A 21 -0.11 13.06 -12.41
CA LEU A 21 -1.44 12.89 -11.80
C LEU A 21 -2.50 12.40 -12.81
N ASP A 22 -2.21 12.41 -14.11
CA ASP A 22 -3.10 11.84 -15.12
C ASP A 22 -3.14 10.30 -15.02
N MET A 23 -2.14 9.70 -14.38
CA MET A 23 -2.07 8.27 -14.11
C MET A 23 -2.67 7.93 -12.74
N ARG A 24 -3.74 7.12 -12.73
CA ARG A 24 -4.63 6.87 -11.57
C ARG A 24 -4.12 5.83 -10.55
N ALA A 25 -2.81 5.74 -10.30
CA ALA A 25 -2.30 4.87 -9.24
C ALA A 25 -2.48 5.55 -7.87
N PHE A 26 -3.00 4.83 -6.89
CA PHE A 26 -3.25 5.38 -5.55
C PHE A 26 -3.08 4.34 -4.44
N ALA A 27 -2.82 4.83 -3.25
CA ALA A 27 -2.95 4.09 -2.00
C ALA A 27 -3.96 4.81 -1.08
N ILE A 28 -4.86 4.05 -0.46
CA ILE A 28 -5.79 4.56 0.55
C ILE A 28 -5.66 3.68 1.79
N GLY A 29 -5.43 4.31 2.94
CA GLY A 29 -5.45 3.66 4.25
C GLY A 29 -6.51 4.31 5.14
N ILE A 30 -7.38 3.49 5.70
CA ILE A 30 -8.42 3.91 6.64
C ILE A 30 -8.36 3.00 7.86
N VAL A 31 -8.28 3.60 9.04
CA VAL A 31 -8.43 2.93 10.33
C VAL A 31 -9.26 3.85 11.20
N GLU A 32 -10.54 3.50 11.40
CA GLU A 32 -11.44 4.21 12.29
C GLU A 32 -11.02 4.06 13.76
N ASP A 33 -11.18 5.12 14.55
CA ASP A 33 -10.92 5.10 16.00
C ASP A 33 -12.22 4.82 16.74
N THR A 34 -12.42 3.55 17.07
CA THR A 34 -13.60 3.06 17.79
C THR A 34 -13.36 2.85 19.28
N ARG A 35 -12.27 3.37 19.86
CA ARG A 35 -11.93 3.16 21.29
C ARG A 35 -12.98 3.70 22.27
N HIS A 36 -13.84 4.59 21.81
CA HIS A 36 -14.93 5.18 22.58
C HIS A 36 -16.21 4.31 22.56
N ILE A 37 -16.26 3.29 21.71
CA ILE A 37 -17.40 2.38 21.57
C ILE A 37 -17.13 1.20 22.50
N PRO A 38 -17.97 0.97 23.52
CA PRO A 38 -17.84 -0.20 24.37
C PRO A 38 -18.18 -1.47 23.58
N ASN A 39 -17.54 -2.58 23.93
CA ASN A 39 -17.91 -3.90 23.43
C ASN A 39 -18.65 -4.65 24.55
N ASP A 40 -19.74 -5.34 24.19
CA ASP A 40 -20.53 -6.11 25.16
C ASP A 40 -19.84 -7.42 25.57
N ASN A 41 -18.87 -7.89 24.78
CA ASN A 41 -18.03 -9.04 25.08
C ASN A 41 -16.72 -9.03 24.26
N GLU A 42 -15.83 -10.00 24.48
CA GLU A 42 -14.52 -10.09 23.80
C GLU A 42 -14.60 -10.26 22.28
N ASN A 43 -15.75 -10.70 21.76
CA ASN A 43 -16.05 -10.88 20.33
C ASN A 43 -17.11 -9.88 19.85
N GLY A 44 -17.31 -8.80 20.60
CA GLY A 44 -18.39 -7.84 20.39
C GLY A 44 -18.01 -6.62 19.56
N TRP A 45 -16.81 -6.60 18.94
CA TRP A 45 -16.47 -5.51 18.04
C TRP A 45 -17.29 -5.66 16.76
N GLN A 46 -18.19 -4.70 16.51
CA GLN A 46 -19.11 -4.70 15.36
C GLN A 46 -19.03 -3.41 14.55
N TYR A 47 -18.21 -2.47 14.99
CA TYR A 47 -18.22 -1.09 14.51
C TYR A 47 -16.81 -0.69 14.10
N GLY A 48 -16.67 -0.06 12.93
CA GLY A 48 -15.44 0.57 12.50
C GLY A 48 -14.96 0.12 11.13
N THR A 49 -14.39 1.05 10.37
CA THR A 49 -13.79 0.76 9.06
C THR A 49 -12.28 0.59 9.15
N ILE A 50 -11.76 -0.56 8.72
CA ILE A 50 -10.32 -0.80 8.57
C ILE A 50 -10.03 -1.36 7.19
N GLN A 51 -9.39 -0.55 6.34
CA GLN A 51 -9.15 -0.88 4.94
C GLN A 51 -7.79 -0.39 4.46
N LEU A 52 -7.17 -1.19 3.61
CA LEU A 52 -6.03 -0.80 2.78
C LEU A 52 -6.36 -1.07 1.32
N ASN A 53 -6.26 -0.04 0.48
CA ASN A 53 -6.47 -0.14 -0.96
C ASN A 53 -5.20 0.26 -1.70
N LEU A 54 -4.79 -0.52 -2.68
CA LEU A 54 -3.67 -0.25 -3.57
C LEU A 54 -4.14 -0.38 -5.03
N ALA A 55 -3.82 0.61 -5.86
CA ALA A 55 -4.17 0.59 -7.29
C ALA A 55 -3.01 1.09 -8.15
N ASP A 56 -2.79 0.43 -9.30
CA ASP A 56 -1.65 0.63 -10.22
C ASP A 56 -2.07 1.13 -11.62
N CYS A 57 -3.17 1.88 -11.70
CA CYS A 57 -3.87 2.34 -12.91
C CYS A 57 -4.71 1.28 -13.63
N TYR A 58 -4.35 -0.01 -13.55
CA TYR A 58 -5.06 -1.08 -14.24
C TYR A 58 -5.78 -2.03 -13.29
N ARG A 59 -5.22 -2.24 -12.11
CA ARG A 59 -5.73 -3.15 -11.09
C ARG A 59 -5.94 -2.39 -9.80
N HIS A 60 -6.90 -2.89 -9.03
CA HIS A 60 -7.19 -2.42 -7.68
C HIS A 60 -7.28 -3.64 -6.77
N VAL A 61 -6.46 -3.64 -5.72
CA VAL A 61 -6.48 -4.63 -4.66
C VAL A 61 -6.97 -3.95 -3.39
N SER A 62 -7.97 -4.55 -2.75
CA SER A 62 -8.48 -4.14 -1.45
C SER A 62 -8.17 -5.22 -0.42
N PHE A 63 -7.73 -4.79 0.75
CA PHE A 63 -7.51 -5.65 1.91
C PHE A 63 -8.44 -5.22 3.03
N ASP A 64 -9.30 -6.15 3.42
CA ASP A 64 -10.15 -6.00 4.60
C ASP A 64 -9.48 -6.63 5.84
N PHE A 65 -9.72 -5.97 6.96
CA PHE A 65 -9.22 -6.36 8.28
C PHE A 65 -10.41 -6.43 9.24
N SER A 66 -10.67 -7.63 9.76
CA SER A 66 -11.69 -7.85 10.79
C SER A 66 -11.05 -7.77 12.17
N MET A 67 -11.76 -7.14 13.11
CA MET A 67 -11.39 -7.06 14.52
C MET A 67 -12.41 -7.75 15.42
N ASP A 68 -13.38 -8.45 14.82
CA ASP A 68 -14.59 -8.95 15.46
C ASP A 68 -14.25 -9.96 16.56
N THR A 69 -13.34 -10.90 16.27
CA THR A 69 -12.88 -11.93 17.21
C THR A 69 -11.41 -11.79 17.57
N LYS A 70 -10.96 -12.45 18.64
CA LYS A 70 -9.54 -12.47 19.03
C LYS A 70 -8.65 -13.03 17.92
N GLU A 71 -9.07 -14.11 17.29
CA GLU A 71 -8.38 -14.77 16.19
C GLU A 71 -8.30 -13.84 14.98
N SER A 72 -9.42 -13.23 14.59
CA SER A 72 -9.45 -12.26 13.49
C SER A 72 -8.54 -11.05 13.75
N ARG A 73 -8.44 -10.56 15.00
CA ARG A 73 -7.50 -9.50 15.39
C ARG A 73 -6.05 -9.93 15.18
N LEU A 74 -5.69 -11.14 15.62
CA LEU A 74 -4.34 -11.68 15.43
C LEU A 74 -4.00 -11.85 13.94
N ASP A 75 -4.93 -12.39 13.16
CA ASP A 75 -4.77 -12.59 11.72
C ASP A 75 -4.67 -11.27 10.96
N SER A 76 -5.50 -10.28 11.29
CA SER A 76 -5.45 -8.94 10.72
C SER A 76 -4.09 -8.27 11.00
N LEU A 77 -3.59 -8.38 12.24
CA LEU A 77 -2.26 -7.88 12.60
C LEU A 77 -1.14 -8.62 11.87
N TYR A 78 -1.24 -9.94 11.75
CA TYR A 78 -0.27 -10.74 10.98
C TYR A 78 -0.26 -10.33 9.51
N LYS A 79 -1.44 -10.23 8.88
CA LYS A 79 -1.65 -9.83 7.49
C LYS A 79 -1.00 -8.47 7.19
N ILE A 80 -1.31 -7.43 7.96
CA ILE A 80 -0.76 -6.09 7.70
C ILE A 80 0.75 -6.03 7.93
N ARG A 81 1.28 -6.77 8.91
CA ARG A 81 2.74 -6.87 9.13
C ARG A 81 3.43 -7.51 7.94
N ARG A 82 2.87 -8.58 7.35
CA ARG A 82 3.44 -9.22 6.16
C ARG A 82 3.39 -8.32 4.93
N ILE A 83 2.29 -7.61 4.71
CA ILE A 83 2.19 -6.62 3.63
C ILE A 83 3.28 -5.55 3.81
N ALA A 84 3.42 -4.98 5.01
CA ALA A 84 4.44 -3.97 5.28
C ALA A 84 5.87 -4.49 5.06
N GLN A 85 6.16 -5.72 5.49
CA GLN A 85 7.46 -6.36 5.25
C GLN A 85 7.79 -6.46 3.76
N ILE A 86 6.85 -6.95 2.95
CA ILE A 86 7.06 -7.11 1.50
C ILE A 86 7.23 -5.74 0.83
N VAL A 87 6.36 -4.77 1.13
CA VAL A 87 6.44 -3.42 0.56
C VAL A 87 7.78 -2.74 0.87
N ASN A 88 8.25 -2.85 2.11
CA ASN A 88 9.54 -2.28 2.50
C ASN A 88 10.71 -2.98 1.80
N ALA A 89 10.69 -4.31 1.70
CA ALA A 89 11.73 -5.05 1.00
C ALA A 89 11.78 -4.69 -0.50
N VAL A 90 10.62 -4.52 -1.14
CA VAL A 90 10.55 -4.07 -2.55
C VAL A 90 11.08 -2.65 -2.70
N ARG A 91 10.73 -1.73 -1.80
CA ARG A 91 11.30 -0.37 -1.78
C ARG A 91 12.83 -0.43 -1.73
N ASP A 92 13.38 -1.15 -0.76
CA ASP A 92 14.83 -1.23 -0.54
C ASP A 92 15.54 -1.80 -1.78
N ALA A 93 14.97 -2.83 -2.40
CA ALA A 93 15.50 -3.41 -3.63
C ALA A 93 15.44 -2.44 -4.83
N ILE A 94 14.35 -1.67 -4.99
CA ILE A 94 14.24 -0.66 -6.05
C ILE A 94 15.29 0.43 -5.87
N GLU A 95 15.54 0.89 -4.64
CA GLU A 95 16.57 1.90 -4.36
C GLU A 95 17.97 1.41 -4.74
N ILE A 96 18.28 0.13 -4.49
CA ILE A 96 19.53 -0.49 -4.89
C ILE A 96 19.63 -0.55 -6.42
N GLU A 97 18.58 -1.02 -7.10
CA GLU A 97 18.59 -1.16 -8.56
C GLU A 97 18.65 0.20 -9.27
N ALA A 98 17.95 1.23 -8.77
CA ALA A 98 18.02 2.59 -9.29
C ALA A 98 19.46 3.13 -9.27
N LYS A 99 20.14 2.99 -8.13
CA LYS A 99 21.57 3.37 -8.01
C LYS A 99 22.46 2.53 -8.92
N SER A 100 22.16 1.24 -9.08
CA SER A 100 22.89 0.37 -10.01
C SER A 100 22.80 0.90 -11.44
N ILE A 101 21.59 1.23 -11.90
CA ILE A 101 21.34 1.77 -13.24
C ILE A 101 22.08 3.08 -13.47
N GLU A 102 22.06 4.00 -12.51
CA GLU A 102 22.78 5.28 -12.60
C GLU A 102 24.30 5.10 -12.76
N ASN A 103 24.86 4.03 -12.16
CA ASN A 103 26.29 3.72 -12.22
C ASN A 103 26.68 2.86 -13.44
N ARG A 104 25.73 2.35 -14.22
CA ARG A 104 26.04 1.52 -15.40
C ARG A 104 26.69 2.39 -16.48
N LYS A 105 27.83 1.93 -17.00
CA LYS A 105 28.45 2.52 -18.18
C LYS A 105 27.56 2.27 -19.40
N ILE A 106 27.22 3.32 -20.13
CA ILE A 106 26.53 3.21 -21.40
C ILE A 106 27.51 2.61 -22.41
N VAL A 107 27.32 1.33 -22.73
CA VAL A 107 28.06 0.69 -23.83
C VAL A 107 27.41 1.16 -25.14
N LYS A 108 28.06 2.09 -25.84
CA LYS A 108 27.62 2.46 -27.19
C LYS A 108 27.77 1.23 -28.10
N PRO A 109 26.74 0.87 -28.87
CA PRO A 109 26.85 -0.25 -29.80
C PRO A 109 28.02 0.03 -30.77
N LYS A 110 28.91 -0.94 -30.95
CA LYS A 110 29.96 -0.84 -31.98
C LYS A 110 29.26 -0.60 -33.31
N ALA A 111 29.59 0.51 -33.96
CA ALA A 111 29.12 0.78 -35.32
C ALA A 111 29.42 -0.44 -36.18
N LYS A 112 28.40 -1.03 -36.80
CA LYS A 112 28.60 -2.08 -37.79
C LYS A 112 29.55 -1.51 -38.83
N ALA A 113 30.77 -2.06 -38.91
CA ALA A 113 31.68 -1.77 -40.00
C ALA A 113 30.90 -2.07 -41.29
N LYS A 114 30.64 -1.03 -42.09
CA LYS A 114 30.14 -1.21 -43.44
C LYS A 114 31.16 -2.08 -44.15
N SER A 115 30.85 -3.35 -44.38
CA SER A 115 31.57 -4.18 -45.33
C SER A 115 31.39 -3.53 -46.70
N ALA A 116 32.44 -2.85 -47.15
CA ALA A 116 32.63 -2.54 -48.55
C ALA A 116 32.91 -3.86 -49.28
N ALA A 117 31.95 -4.27 -50.12
CA ALA A 117 32.07 -5.27 -51.18
C ALA A 117 30.76 -5.16 -51.98
N GLY A 118 30.73 -4.78 -53.26
CA GLY A 118 31.72 -4.34 -54.22
C GLY A 118 30.99 -3.67 -55.38
#